data_AF-A0A1Y2J6R3-F1
#
_entry.id   AF-A0A1Y2J6R3-F1
#
_cell.length_a   1.000
_cell.length_b   1.000
_cell.length_c   1.000
_cell.angle_alpha   90.00
_cell.angle_beta   90.00
_cell.angle_gamma   90.00
#
_symmetry.space_group_name_H-M   'P 1'
#
loop_
_entity.id
_entity.type
_entity.pdbx_description
1 polymer ?
#
loop_
_entity_poly.entity_id
_entity_poly.type
_entity_poly.pdbx_seq_one_letter_code
_entity_poly.pdbx_strand_id
1 'polypeptide(L)'
;MVRLLALVALISASCARAGIYGTSPVADTVLSAGRIATVTWRDDQSEPSLYEMGPIKLDLYVGESFVTTLAEDIDPTSGSTDVWITPSLRHNGSDYHMRFVCEDPPLTVYTADFGITDMANMAPLDGLTLDPHNDSVPTVTYITPMLTLVLPDATVVSTLKPTPVTMRPTPTAPPFTVEEDDEPRVPAQTQTGAAVAMLGIGKRPTFDMERIRFRLVFILWPALVGISMAL
;
A
#
# COMPACT_ATOMS: atom_id res chain seq x y z
N MET A 1 46.06 -22.42 -7.13
CA MET A 1 45.80 -21.40 -6.09
C MET A 1 44.84 -20.28 -6.53
N VAL A 2 44.80 -19.90 -7.82
CA VAL A 2 43.89 -18.84 -8.33
C VAL A 2 42.40 -19.25 -8.39
N ARG A 3 42.08 -20.55 -8.45
CA ARG A 3 40.68 -21.03 -8.52
C ARG A 3 39.92 -21.02 -7.17
N LEU A 4 40.61 -20.89 -6.04
CA LEU A 4 39.96 -20.84 -4.71
C LEU A 4 39.45 -19.43 -4.37
N LEU A 5 40.08 -18.38 -4.93
CA LEU A 5 39.71 -16.98 -4.71
C LEU A 5 38.42 -16.57 -5.44
N ALA A 6 38.09 -17.22 -6.56
CA ALA A 6 36.88 -16.94 -7.32
C ALA A 6 35.59 -17.46 -6.65
N LEU A 7 35.69 -18.48 -5.78
CA LEU A 7 34.51 -19.07 -5.13
C LEU A 7 34.04 -18.26 -3.90
N VAL A 8 34.92 -17.47 -3.30
CA VAL A 8 34.61 -16.63 -2.12
C VAL A 8 33.94 -15.31 -2.52
N ALA A 9 34.16 -14.82 -3.74
CA ALA A 9 33.57 -13.57 -4.23
C ALA A 9 32.10 -13.70 -4.68
N LEU A 10 31.58 -14.92 -4.87
CA LEU A 10 30.20 -15.14 -5.36
C LEU A 10 29.14 -15.24 -4.25
N ILE A 11 29.53 -15.21 -2.97
CA ILE A 11 28.59 -15.34 -1.83
C ILE A 11 28.14 -13.96 -1.29
N SER A 12 28.70 -12.86 -1.81
CA SER A 12 28.38 -11.49 -1.37
C SER A 12 27.18 -10.87 -2.07
N ALA A 13 26.33 -11.65 -2.73
CA ALA A 13 25.05 -11.19 -3.25
C ALA A 13 24.01 -11.16 -2.12
N SER A 14 24.19 -10.24 -1.16
CA SER A 14 23.14 -9.86 -0.21
C SER A 14 22.07 -9.07 -0.95
N CYS A 15 21.23 -9.80 -1.70
CA CYS A 15 20.04 -9.25 -2.34
C CYS A 15 18.98 -8.92 -1.28
N ALA A 16 18.51 -7.67 -1.36
CA ALA A 16 17.30 -7.10 -0.76
C ALA A 16 17.21 -7.13 0.77
N ARG A 17 17.53 -5.99 1.38
CA ARG A 17 17.14 -5.63 2.75
C ARG A 17 15.82 -4.86 2.61
N ALA A 18 14.71 -5.47 3.04
CA ALA A 18 13.39 -4.89 2.91
C ALA A 18 12.62 -5.15 4.21
N GLY A 19 12.65 -4.19 5.15
CA GLY A 19 12.02 -4.30 6.48
C GLY A 19 10.56 -4.74 6.48
N ILE A 20 9.86 -4.53 5.37
CA ILE A 20 8.47 -4.92 5.15
C ILE A 20 8.41 -6.09 4.17
N TYR A 21 7.67 -7.13 4.54
CA TYR A 21 7.40 -8.29 3.69
C TYR A 21 5.89 -8.49 3.50
N GLY A 22 5.41 -8.33 2.27
CA GLY A 22 4.00 -8.57 1.91
C GLY A 22 3.60 -10.03 2.11
N THR A 23 2.53 -10.27 2.87
CA THR A 23 2.00 -11.60 3.18
C THR A 23 0.63 -11.88 2.56
N SER A 24 -0.07 -10.84 2.11
CA SER A 24 -1.29 -10.94 1.31
C SER A 24 -1.44 -9.65 0.49
N PRO A 25 -1.73 -9.73 -0.82
CA PRO A 25 -1.90 -10.96 -1.61
C PRO A 25 -0.58 -11.69 -1.93
N VAL A 26 -0.68 -13.01 -2.19
CA VAL A 26 0.41 -13.89 -2.67
C VAL A 26 0.05 -14.49 -4.04
N ALA A 27 0.99 -15.24 -4.65
CA ALA A 27 0.89 -15.80 -6.01
C ALA A 27 -0.49 -16.36 -6.42
N ASP A 28 -1.10 -17.18 -5.56
CA ASP A 28 -2.38 -17.85 -5.84
C ASP A 28 -3.59 -17.10 -5.29
N THR A 29 -3.41 -15.85 -4.84
CA THR A 29 -4.51 -15.04 -4.32
C THR A 29 -5.34 -14.49 -5.47
N VAL A 30 -6.66 -14.53 -5.33
CA VAL A 30 -7.59 -13.90 -6.27
C VAL A 30 -8.48 -12.93 -5.51
N LEU A 31 -8.35 -11.65 -5.82
CA LEU A 31 -9.19 -10.58 -5.28
C LEU A 31 -10.40 -10.33 -6.21
N SER A 32 -11.52 -9.91 -5.63
CA SER A 32 -12.69 -9.44 -6.38
C SER A 32 -12.72 -7.92 -6.35
N ALA A 33 -12.77 -7.29 -7.52
CA ALA A 33 -13.06 -5.88 -7.63
C ALA A 33 -14.47 -5.56 -7.09
N GLY A 34 -14.66 -4.31 -6.66
CA GLY A 34 -15.92 -3.87 -6.06
C GLY A 34 -16.14 -4.44 -4.65
N ARG A 35 -15.06 -4.90 -3.99
CA ARG A 35 -15.06 -5.34 -2.60
C ARG A 35 -13.85 -4.75 -1.88
N ILE A 36 -13.99 -4.62 -0.57
CA ILE A 36 -12.86 -4.32 0.32
C ILE A 36 -11.99 -5.58 0.41
N ALA A 37 -10.70 -5.43 0.18
CA ALA A 37 -9.69 -6.47 0.34
C ALA A 37 -8.69 -6.03 1.42
N THR A 38 -8.22 -6.97 2.23
CA THR A 38 -7.22 -6.68 3.26
C THR A 38 -5.84 -7.07 2.73
N VAL A 39 -4.94 -6.10 2.68
CA VAL A 39 -3.52 -6.27 2.35
C VAL A 39 -2.76 -6.39 3.65
N THR A 40 -1.89 -7.40 3.78
CA THR A 40 -1.17 -7.67 5.03
C THR A 40 0.32 -7.80 4.77
N TRP A 41 1.13 -7.38 5.75
CA TRP A 41 2.58 -7.47 5.72
C TRP A 41 3.15 -7.77 7.10
N ARG A 42 4.44 -8.11 7.16
CA ARG A 42 5.17 -8.37 8.40
C ARG A 42 6.56 -7.75 8.36
N ASP A 43 7.09 -7.50 9.54
CA ASP A 43 8.50 -7.13 9.73
C ASP A 43 9.39 -8.35 9.44
N ASP A 44 10.30 -8.22 8.47
CA ASP A 44 11.29 -9.27 8.17
C ASP A 44 12.56 -9.17 9.02
N GLN A 45 12.63 -8.16 9.90
CA GLN A 45 13.73 -7.80 10.79
C GLN A 45 15.00 -7.36 10.08
N SER A 46 14.88 -6.99 8.83
CA SER A 46 15.93 -6.33 8.07
C SER A 46 15.84 -4.81 8.28
N GLU A 47 16.91 -4.06 7.98
CA GLU A 47 16.87 -2.60 8.04
C GLU A 47 16.38 -2.04 6.69
N PRO A 48 15.58 -0.97 6.68
CA PRO A 48 15.08 -0.22 7.85
C PRO A 48 14.05 -1.02 8.66
N SER A 49 14.05 -0.88 9.98
CA SER A 49 12.96 -1.47 10.78
C SER A 49 11.65 -0.74 10.53
N LEU A 50 10.50 -1.41 10.73
CA LEU A 50 9.19 -0.76 10.54
C LEU A 50 9.00 0.52 11.37
N TYR A 51 9.70 0.64 12.51
CA TYR A 51 9.65 1.82 13.38
C TYR A 51 10.50 3.00 12.88
N GLU A 52 11.45 2.75 11.99
CA GLU A 52 12.30 3.76 11.37
C GLU A 52 11.76 4.19 10.00
N MET A 53 10.78 3.46 9.48
CA MET A 53 10.10 3.79 8.24
C MET A 53 9.08 4.91 8.46
N GLY A 54 9.08 5.87 7.56
CA GLY A 54 8.00 6.85 7.40
C GLY A 54 6.71 6.21 6.87
N PRO A 55 5.65 7.02 6.69
CA PRO A 55 4.42 6.54 6.08
C PRO A 55 4.67 5.87 4.74
N ILE A 56 3.95 4.79 4.47
CA ILE A 56 4.07 4.05 3.22
C ILE A 56 2.85 4.30 2.33
N LYS A 57 3.10 4.24 1.03
CA LYS A 57 2.09 4.26 -0.02
C LYS A 57 1.95 2.87 -0.65
N LEU A 58 0.72 2.49 -0.98
CA LEU A 58 0.42 1.23 -1.62
C LEU A 58 -0.11 1.46 -3.04
N ASP A 59 0.71 1.16 -4.03
CA ASP A 59 0.37 1.31 -5.45
C ASP A 59 0.01 -0.04 -6.08
N LEU A 60 -0.95 -0.03 -7.01
CA LEU A 60 -1.34 -1.19 -7.82
C LEU A 60 -0.76 -1.09 -9.24
N TYR A 61 -0.20 -2.19 -9.71
CA TYR A 61 0.40 -2.34 -11.05
C TYR A 61 -0.17 -3.56 -11.79
N VAL A 62 -0.09 -3.51 -13.12
CA VAL A 62 -0.34 -4.62 -14.05
C VAL A 62 0.86 -4.74 -14.96
N GLY A 63 1.64 -5.83 -14.84
CA GLY A 63 3.00 -5.87 -15.36
C GLY A 63 3.77 -4.61 -14.91
N GLU A 64 4.38 -3.87 -15.84
CA GLU A 64 5.12 -2.64 -15.50
C GLU A 64 4.25 -1.37 -15.50
N SER A 65 2.96 -1.48 -15.80
CA SER A 65 2.08 -0.31 -15.90
C SER A 65 1.45 0.03 -14.56
N PHE A 66 1.65 1.27 -14.09
CA PHE A 66 0.93 1.82 -12.95
C PHE A 66 -0.57 1.87 -13.24
N VAL A 67 -1.39 1.42 -12.29
CA VAL A 67 -2.85 1.44 -12.40
C VAL A 67 -3.43 2.55 -11.53
N THR A 68 -3.19 2.49 -10.22
CA THR A 68 -3.74 3.45 -9.25
C THR A 68 -3.03 3.33 -7.90
N THR A 69 -3.12 4.39 -7.08
CA THR A 69 -2.76 4.31 -5.67
C THR A 69 -3.95 3.80 -4.87
N LEU A 70 -3.77 2.71 -4.12
CA LEU A 70 -4.83 2.08 -3.32
C LEU A 70 -5.00 2.74 -1.96
N ALA A 71 -3.88 3.14 -1.35
CA ALA A 71 -3.85 3.82 -0.06
C ALA A 71 -2.53 4.60 0.11
N GLU A 72 -2.59 5.70 0.84
CA GLU A 72 -1.48 6.60 1.14
C GLU A 72 -1.41 6.80 2.67
N ASP A 73 -0.29 7.34 3.15
CA ASP A 73 -0.08 7.65 4.58
C ASP A 73 -0.31 6.46 5.53
N ILE A 74 0.02 5.24 5.09
CA ILE A 74 -0.17 4.03 5.87
C ILE A 74 0.95 3.93 6.91
N ASP A 75 0.60 3.65 8.16
CA ASP A 75 1.57 3.31 9.20
C ASP A 75 2.17 1.91 8.92
N PRO A 76 3.48 1.79 8.64
CA PRO A 76 4.13 0.50 8.39
C PRO A 76 4.01 -0.46 9.57
N THR A 77 3.83 0.03 10.80
CA THR A 77 3.71 -0.82 12.00
C THR A 77 2.32 -1.45 12.16
N SER A 78 1.32 -1.02 11.40
CA SER A 78 -0.05 -1.55 11.46
C SER A 78 -0.16 -3.01 11.00
N GLY A 79 0.71 -3.45 10.08
CA GLY A 79 0.76 -4.82 9.56
C GLY A 79 -0.38 -5.18 8.59
N SER A 80 -1.39 -4.31 8.42
CA SER A 80 -2.48 -4.52 7.48
C SER A 80 -3.20 -3.23 7.13
N THR A 81 -3.73 -3.14 5.91
CA THR A 81 -4.66 -2.08 5.50
C THR A 81 -5.77 -2.66 4.63
N ASP A 82 -6.97 -2.10 4.77
CA ASP A 82 -8.08 -2.39 3.88
C ASP A 82 -8.02 -1.49 2.66
N VAL A 83 -8.21 -2.07 1.48
CA VAL A 83 -8.19 -1.37 0.19
C VAL A 83 -9.45 -1.67 -0.60
N TRP A 84 -9.91 -0.67 -1.34
CA TRP A 84 -11.02 -0.82 -2.28
C TRP A 84 -10.51 -0.85 -3.71
N ILE A 85 -10.73 -1.96 -4.42
CA ILE A 85 -10.34 -2.11 -5.82
C ILE A 85 -11.53 -1.76 -6.71
N THR A 86 -11.45 -0.64 -7.41
CA THR A 86 -12.50 -0.17 -8.30
C THR A 86 -12.69 -1.12 -9.51
N PRO A 87 -13.91 -1.58 -9.81
CA PRO A 87 -14.17 -2.46 -10.97
C PRO A 87 -13.87 -1.85 -12.34
N SER A 88 -13.76 -0.53 -12.46
CA SER A 88 -13.56 0.17 -13.72
C SER A 88 -12.09 0.41 -14.07
N LEU A 89 -11.14 -0.18 -13.34
CA LEU A 89 -9.71 0.09 -13.55
C LEU A 89 -9.19 -0.51 -14.86
N ARG A 90 -9.37 -1.83 -15.05
CA ARG A 90 -8.73 -2.62 -16.11
C ARG A 90 -9.55 -3.90 -16.40
N HIS A 91 -8.88 -4.92 -16.94
CA HIS A 91 -9.42 -6.22 -17.27
C HIS A 91 -9.19 -7.23 -16.13
N ASN A 92 -9.95 -8.31 -16.11
CA ASN A 92 -9.65 -9.45 -15.24
C ASN A 92 -8.33 -10.10 -15.67
N GLY A 93 -7.42 -10.38 -14.73
CA GLY A 93 -6.07 -10.86 -15.03
C GLY A 93 -5.34 -11.37 -13.79
N SER A 94 -4.21 -12.04 -13.99
CA SER A 94 -3.36 -12.64 -12.93
C SER A 94 -1.94 -12.06 -12.89
N ASP A 95 -1.76 -10.90 -13.50
CA ASP A 95 -0.51 -10.18 -13.69
C ASP A 95 -0.48 -8.88 -12.87
N TYR A 96 -1.30 -8.82 -11.81
CA TYR A 96 -1.35 -7.69 -10.89
C TYR A 96 -0.34 -7.87 -9.77
N HIS A 97 0.36 -6.80 -9.39
CA HIS A 97 1.13 -6.78 -8.16
C HIS A 97 0.98 -5.42 -7.46
N MET A 98 1.25 -5.40 -6.16
CA MET A 98 1.27 -4.19 -5.37
C MET A 98 2.70 -3.79 -5.03
N ARG A 99 2.93 -2.48 -4.90
CA ARG A 99 4.21 -1.91 -4.46
C ARG A 99 3.98 -1.13 -3.17
N PHE A 100 4.69 -1.52 -2.11
CA PHE A 100 4.85 -0.72 -0.91
C PHE A 100 5.98 0.27 -1.15
N VAL A 101 5.68 1.56 -1.13
CA VAL A 101 6.63 2.64 -1.40
C VAL A 101 6.80 3.46 -0.12
N CYS A 102 8.03 3.57 0.37
CA CYS A 102 8.41 4.43 1.48
C CYS A 102 9.43 5.45 0.99
N GLU A 103 9.27 6.72 1.35
CA GLU A 103 10.19 7.80 0.94
C GLU A 103 11.33 8.00 1.94
N ASP A 104 11.13 7.68 3.23
CA ASP A 104 12.14 7.88 4.27
C ASP A 104 12.23 6.66 5.22
N PRO A 105 13.27 5.83 5.11
CA PRO A 105 14.27 5.84 4.04
C PRO A 105 13.67 5.29 2.72
N PRO A 106 14.22 5.67 1.55
CA PRO A 106 13.72 5.22 0.25
C PRO A 106 13.74 3.69 0.13
N LEU A 107 12.55 3.09 0.08
CA LEU A 107 12.38 1.64 -0.04
C LEU A 107 11.17 1.34 -0.92
N THR A 108 11.30 0.32 -1.77
CA THR A 108 10.17 -0.22 -2.54
C THR A 108 10.17 -1.73 -2.44
N VAL A 109 9.04 -2.29 -1.99
CA VAL A 109 8.83 -3.73 -1.85
C VAL A 109 7.63 -4.15 -2.69
N TYR A 110 7.75 -5.31 -3.32
CA TYR A 110 6.76 -5.86 -4.25
C TYR A 110 6.05 -7.04 -3.59
N THR A 111 4.75 -7.18 -3.86
CA THR A 111 4.07 -8.46 -3.64
C THR A 111 4.41 -9.44 -4.77
N ALA A 112 4.03 -10.70 -4.59
CA ALA A 112 3.90 -11.60 -5.74
C ALA A 112 2.80 -11.09 -6.69
N ASP A 113 2.82 -11.57 -7.93
CA ASP A 113 1.71 -11.38 -8.85
C ASP A 113 0.46 -12.11 -8.32
N PHE A 114 -0.73 -11.58 -8.53
CA PHE A 114 -1.99 -12.16 -8.07
C PHE A 114 -3.14 -11.89 -9.04
N GLY A 115 -4.24 -12.60 -8.86
CA GLY A 115 -5.47 -12.47 -9.64
C GLY A 115 -6.37 -11.33 -9.18
N ILE A 116 -6.96 -10.59 -10.12
CA ILE A 116 -8.13 -9.75 -9.88
C ILE A 116 -9.26 -10.18 -10.82
N THR A 117 -10.43 -10.42 -10.25
CA THR A 117 -11.67 -10.81 -10.92
C THR A 117 -12.78 -9.78 -10.66
N ASP A 118 -13.95 -9.96 -11.28
CA ASP A 118 -15.10 -9.04 -11.16
C ASP A 118 -14.81 -7.59 -11.59
N MET A 119 -13.76 -7.37 -12.38
CA MET A 119 -13.58 -6.11 -13.10
C MET A 119 -14.72 -5.96 -14.08
N ALA A 120 -15.30 -4.76 -14.12
CA ALA A 120 -16.30 -4.44 -15.11
C ALA A 120 -15.62 -4.53 -16.48
N ASN A 121 -16.16 -5.38 -17.36
CA ASN A 121 -15.91 -5.33 -18.80
C ASN A 121 -16.56 -4.06 -19.36
N MET A 122 -16.23 -2.90 -18.82
CA MET A 122 -16.37 -1.68 -19.58
C MET A 122 -15.31 -1.81 -20.66
N ALA A 123 -15.73 -2.22 -21.86
CA ALA A 123 -14.99 -1.85 -23.06
C ALA A 123 -14.61 -0.37 -22.87
N PRO A 124 -13.34 0.02 -23.06
CA PRO A 124 -12.98 1.44 -23.01
C PRO A 124 -14.06 2.13 -23.82
N LEU A 125 -14.80 3.04 -23.18
CA LEU A 125 -15.97 3.67 -23.79
C LEU A 125 -15.41 4.28 -25.08
N ASP A 126 -15.58 3.56 -26.18
CA ASP A 126 -14.92 3.85 -27.44
C ASP A 126 -15.46 5.21 -27.76
N GLY A 127 -14.59 6.20 -27.58
CA GLY A 127 -15.00 7.55 -27.23
C GLY A 127 -16.11 7.90 -28.19
N LEU A 128 -17.27 8.33 -27.66
CA LEU A 128 -18.21 9.06 -28.49
C LEU A 128 -17.34 10.04 -29.25
N THR A 129 -17.16 9.80 -30.55
CA THR A 129 -16.41 10.69 -31.41
C THR A 129 -17.17 11.99 -31.30
N LEU A 130 -16.68 12.87 -30.45
CA LEU A 130 -17.21 14.20 -30.26
C LEU A 130 -16.98 14.84 -31.62
N ASP A 131 -18.04 14.84 -32.43
CA ASP A 131 -18.13 15.69 -33.60
C ASP A 131 -17.77 17.10 -33.09
N PRO A 132 -16.75 17.78 -33.67
CA PRO A 132 -16.34 19.10 -33.24
C PRO A 132 -17.41 20.11 -33.66
N HIS A 133 -18.54 20.12 -32.97
CA HIS A 133 -19.55 21.14 -33.14
C HIS A 133 -20.32 21.41 -31.84
N ASN A 134 -20.03 22.60 -31.30
CA ASN A 134 -20.88 23.45 -30.48
C ASN A 134 -20.60 23.45 -28.95
N ASP A 135 -19.74 24.37 -28.52
CA ASP A 135 -19.32 24.70 -27.14
C ASP A 135 -20.42 25.27 -26.22
N SER A 136 -21.68 24.84 -26.36
CA SER A 136 -22.78 25.42 -25.59
C SER A 136 -23.80 24.44 -25.02
N VAL A 137 -23.50 23.14 -25.00
CA VAL A 137 -24.40 22.13 -24.42
C VAL A 137 -23.72 21.39 -23.25
N PRO A 138 -24.30 21.39 -22.03
CA PRO A 138 -23.75 20.63 -20.91
C PRO A 138 -23.76 19.13 -21.22
N THR A 139 -22.63 18.47 -21.03
CA THR A 139 -22.51 17.01 -21.13
C THR A 139 -23.34 16.36 -20.02
N VAL A 140 -24.42 15.68 -20.40
CA VAL A 140 -25.27 14.91 -19.47
C VAL A 140 -24.74 13.47 -19.44
N THR A 141 -24.13 13.07 -18.33
CA THR A 141 -23.72 11.68 -18.10
C THR A 141 -24.92 10.89 -17.58
N TYR A 142 -25.36 9.87 -18.32
CA TYR A 142 -26.44 8.99 -17.89
C TYR A 142 -25.85 7.79 -17.14
N ILE A 143 -26.02 7.77 -15.82
CA ILE A 143 -25.71 6.59 -15.00
C ILE A 143 -27.03 5.83 -14.82
N THR A 144 -27.05 4.55 -15.20
CA THR A 144 -28.23 3.70 -15.03
C THR A 144 -27.96 2.71 -13.89
N PRO A 145 -28.42 2.96 -12.66
CA PRO A 145 -28.24 2.00 -11.58
C PRO A 145 -29.11 0.76 -11.85
N MET A 146 -28.49 -0.42 -11.78
CA MET A 146 -29.21 -1.70 -11.77
C MET A 146 -29.28 -2.21 -10.34
N LEU A 147 -30.47 -2.61 -9.90
CA LEU A 147 -30.68 -3.28 -8.63
C LEU A 147 -30.83 -4.78 -8.89
N THR A 148 -29.94 -5.59 -8.31
CA THR A 148 -30.02 -7.05 -8.40
C THR A 148 -30.43 -7.62 -7.05
N LEU A 149 -31.59 -8.27 -7.00
CA LEU A 149 -32.08 -9.00 -5.85
C LEU A 149 -31.90 -10.49 -6.08
N VAL A 150 -31.12 -11.16 -5.23
CA VAL A 150 -30.88 -12.60 -5.31
C VAL A 150 -31.72 -13.29 -4.23
N LEU A 151 -32.65 -14.14 -4.67
CA LEU A 151 -33.45 -15.06 -3.84
C LEU A 151 -32.95 -16.50 -4.04
N PRO A 152 -33.26 -17.44 -3.13
CA PRO A 152 -32.78 -18.83 -3.21
C PRO A 152 -33.06 -19.54 -4.53
N ASP A 153 -34.17 -19.20 -5.19
CA ASP A 153 -34.61 -19.82 -6.45
C ASP A 153 -34.65 -18.86 -7.64
N ALA A 154 -34.28 -17.58 -7.46
CA ALA A 154 -34.40 -16.58 -8.53
C ALA A 154 -33.46 -15.39 -8.35
N THR A 155 -32.88 -14.94 -9.46
CA THR A 155 -32.20 -13.64 -9.54
C THR A 155 -33.11 -12.67 -10.29
N VAL A 156 -33.54 -11.61 -9.62
CA VAL A 156 -34.34 -10.55 -10.23
C VAL A 156 -33.44 -9.33 -10.44
N VAL A 157 -33.23 -8.97 -11.71
CA VAL A 157 -32.52 -7.74 -12.08
C VAL A 157 -33.58 -6.69 -12.45
N SER A 158 -33.61 -5.59 -11.72
CA SER A 158 -34.45 -4.44 -12.02
C SER A 158 -33.60 -3.31 -12.57
N THR A 159 -33.90 -2.89 -13.79
CA THR A 159 -33.30 -1.70 -14.40
C THR A 159 -34.16 -0.50 -14.04
N LEU A 160 -33.61 0.40 -13.20
CA LEU A 160 -34.29 1.66 -12.91
C LEU A 160 -34.17 2.58 -14.12
N LYS A 161 -35.24 3.32 -14.42
CA LYS A 161 -35.24 4.31 -15.51
C LYS A 161 -34.13 5.34 -15.24
N PRO A 162 -33.19 5.57 -16.19
CA PRO A 162 -32.11 6.52 -15.98
C PRO A 162 -32.70 7.90 -15.69
N THR A 163 -32.37 8.43 -14.51
CA THR A 163 -32.78 9.79 -14.12
C THR A 163 -31.62 10.72 -14.46
N PRO A 164 -31.80 11.70 -15.36
CA PRO A 164 -30.73 12.62 -15.72
C PRO A 164 -30.37 13.46 -14.48
N VAL A 165 -29.12 13.36 -14.04
CA VAL A 165 -28.60 14.22 -12.97
C VAL A 165 -27.82 15.35 -13.65
N THR A 166 -28.43 16.52 -13.76
CA THR A 166 -27.71 17.72 -14.21
C THR A 166 -26.84 18.20 -13.06
N MET A 167 -25.55 17.89 -13.10
CA MET A 167 -24.58 18.52 -12.20
C MET A 167 -24.48 19.99 -12.57
N ARG A 168 -25.15 20.85 -11.81
CA ARG A 168 -24.96 22.29 -11.92
C ARG A 168 -23.59 22.61 -11.32
N PRO A 169 -22.65 23.20 -12.07
CA PRO A 169 -21.41 23.69 -11.48
C PRO A 169 -21.78 24.69 -10.37
N THR A 170 -21.37 24.37 -9.14
CA THR A 170 -21.53 25.29 -8.01
C THR A 170 -20.48 26.38 -8.18
N PRO A 171 -20.85 27.65 -8.37
CA PRO A 171 -19.88 28.73 -8.50
C PRO A 171 -19.07 28.84 -7.21
N THR A 172 -17.75 28.78 -7.41
CA THR A 172 -16.66 29.00 -6.47
C THR A 172 -16.92 30.20 -5.54
N ALA A 173 -16.55 30.01 -4.27
CA ALA A 173 -16.66 30.97 -3.19
C ALA A 173 -16.12 32.38 -3.55
N PRO A 174 -16.69 33.45 -2.96
CA PRO A 174 -16.19 34.81 -3.13
C PRO A 174 -14.78 34.99 -2.51
N PRO A 175 -13.99 35.97 -2.99
CA PRO A 175 -12.63 36.21 -2.53
C PRO A 175 -12.59 36.60 -1.04
N PHE A 176 -11.66 35.98 -0.32
CA PHE A 176 -11.34 36.29 1.06
C PHE A 176 -10.76 37.71 1.13
N THR A 177 -11.47 38.62 1.81
CA THR A 177 -10.99 39.98 2.07
C THR A 177 -10.13 39.91 3.33
N VAL A 178 -8.84 40.22 3.21
CA VAL A 178 -7.94 40.36 4.35
C VAL A 178 -8.26 41.70 4.99
N GLU A 179 -9.02 41.70 6.09
CA GLU A 179 -9.08 42.84 7.00
C GLU A 179 -7.80 42.86 7.84
N GLU A 180 -6.99 43.86 7.56
CA GLU A 180 -5.79 44.27 8.27
C GLU A 180 -6.25 45.05 9.50
N ASP A 181 -6.38 44.37 10.65
CA ASP A 181 -6.71 44.99 11.93
C ASP A 181 -5.40 45.26 12.70
N ASP A 182 -5.08 46.54 12.78
CA ASP A 182 -3.88 47.15 13.33
C ASP A 182 -4.30 47.88 14.62
N GLU A 183 -4.03 47.33 15.82
CA GLU A 183 -3.77 48.11 17.06
C GLU A 183 -3.44 47.26 18.34
N PRO A 184 -3.01 47.82 19.50
CA PRO A 184 -1.65 47.60 19.99
C PRO A 184 -1.52 46.92 21.38
N ARG A 185 -0.25 46.58 21.68
CA ARG A 185 0.36 46.12 22.95
C ARG A 185 -0.30 46.56 24.28
N VAL A 186 -0.41 45.60 25.22
CA VAL A 186 0.01 45.73 26.65
C VAL A 186 0.51 44.36 27.19
N PRO A 187 1.55 44.29 28.05
CA PRO A 187 2.14 43.04 28.53
C PRO A 187 1.73 42.62 29.97
N ALA A 188 2.12 41.38 30.30
CA ALA A 188 2.45 40.82 31.64
C ALA A 188 1.43 39.89 32.31
N GLN A 189 1.84 38.62 32.51
CA GLN A 189 2.06 37.93 33.82
C GLN A 189 1.90 36.41 33.66
N THR A 190 3.00 35.65 33.70
CA THR A 190 3.49 34.82 34.84
C THR A 190 2.63 33.62 35.22
N GLN A 191 3.12 32.41 34.89
CA GLN A 191 3.04 31.15 35.65
C GLN A 191 3.91 30.12 34.89
N THR A 192 5.18 29.90 35.23
CA THR A 192 5.72 29.13 36.36
C THR A 192 5.13 27.71 36.44
N GLY A 193 5.90 26.75 35.92
CA GLY A 193 5.64 25.31 36.03
C GLY A 193 6.85 24.52 35.54
N ALA A 194 7.94 24.58 36.29
CA ALA A 194 9.14 23.79 36.09
C ALA A 194 9.00 22.44 36.79
N ALA A 195 9.25 21.33 36.07
CA ALA A 195 9.83 20.07 36.57
C ALA A 195 9.70 19.00 35.46
N VAL A 196 10.60 18.07 35.20
CA VAL A 196 11.92 17.69 35.70
C VAL A 196 12.44 16.75 34.60
N ALA A 197 13.69 16.95 34.19
CA ALA A 197 14.42 15.99 33.39
C ALA A 197 14.58 14.68 34.17
N MET A 198 14.19 13.54 33.59
CA MET A 198 14.70 12.24 34.01
C MET A 198 15.16 11.42 32.81
N LEU A 199 16.49 11.35 32.72
CA LEU A 199 17.25 10.26 32.13
C LEU A 199 16.80 8.91 32.72
N GLY A 200 16.41 7.97 31.86
CA GLY A 200 16.44 6.53 32.14
C GLY A 200 16.89 5.84 30.85
N ILE A 201 18.17 5.50 30.66
CA ILE A 201 18.89 4.38 31.27
C ILE A 201 18.06 3.08 31.28
N GLY A 202 18.35 2.21 30.31
CA GLY A 202 18.43 0.77 30.54
C GLY A 202 17.22 -0.08 30.21
N LYS A 203 16.78 -0.12 28.95
CA LYS A 203 16.06 -1.32 28.46
C LYS A 203 17.08 -2.42 28.19
N ARG A 204 17.18 -3.37 29.12
CA ARG A 204 17.93 -4.62 28.93
C ARG A 204 17.31 -5.37 27.73
N PRO A 205 18.10 -5.77 26.72
CA PRO A 205 17.60 -6.65 25.68
C PRO A 205 17.26 -8.00 26.33
N THR A 206 15.98 -8.31 26.39
CA THR A 206 15.50 -9.68 26.64
C THR A 206 15.87 -10.49 25.41
N PHE A 207 17.06 -11.08 25.42
CA PHE A 207 17.48 -12.03 24.40
C PHE A 207 16.51 -13.22 24.44
N ASP A 208 15.75 -13.38 23.37
CA ASP A 208 14.84 -14.49 23.19
C ASP A 208 15.65 -15.78 22.95
N MET A 209 15.97 -16.46 24.05
CA MET A 209 16.93 -17.57 24.09
C MET A 209 16.48 -18.77 23.23
N GLU A 210 15.20 -18.88 22.92
CA GLU A 210 14.66 -19.94 22.08
C GLU A 210 15.14 -19.79 20.62
N ARG A 211 15.23 -18.57 20.11
CA ARG A 211 15.61 -18.32 18.72
C ARG A 211 17.11 -18.49 18.46
N ILE A 212 17.94 -18.22 19.47
CA ILE A 212 19.39 -18.46 19.40
C ILE A 212 19.69 -19.97 19.43
N ARG A 213 18.91 -20.76 20.18
CA ARG A 213 19.08 -22.22 20.26
C ARG A 213 18.89 -22.91 18.91
N PHE A 214 17.92 -22.45 18.09
CA PHE A 214 17.71 -23.01 16.76
C PHE A 214 18.86 -22.69 15.80
N ARG A 215 19.35 -21.44 15.77
CA ARG A 215 20.44 -21.05 14.87
C ARG A 215 21.77 -21.75 15.19
N LEU A 216 22.05 -22.02 16.47
CA LEU A 216 23.28 -22.71 16.88
C LEU A 216 23.34 -24.16 16.39
N VAL A 217 22.22 -24.88 16.38
CA VAL A 217 22.16 -26.28 15.90
C VAL A 217 22.46 -26.36 14.41
N PHE A 218 21.88 -25.46 13.59
CA PHE A 218 22.07 -25.49 12.14
C PHE A 218 23.47 -25.07 11.69
N ILE A 219 24.18 -24.26 12.47
CA ILE A 219 25.54 -23.81 12.12
C ILE A 219 26.58 -24.79 12.68
N LEU A 220 26.41 -25.27 13.91
CA LEU A 220 27.40 -26.11 14.58
C LEU A 220 27.38 -27.56 14.06
N TRP A 221 26.22 -28.08 13.67
CA TRP A 221 26.09 -29.47 13.23
C TRP A 221 26.84 -29.78 11.93
N PRO A 222 26.71 -29.01 10.83
CA PRO A 222 27.49 -29.25 9.61
C PRO A 222 28.99 -29.06 9.83
N ALA A 223 29.39 -28.08 10.66
CA ALA A 223 30.79 -27.83 10.97
C ALA A 223 31.43 -29.01 11.72
N LEU A 224 30.74 -29.58 12.69
CA LEU A 224 31.23 -30.73 13.46
C LEU A 224 31.34 -31.99 12.59
N VAL A 225 30.35 -32.25 11.73
CA VAL A 225 30.41 -33.35 10.75
C VAL A 225 31.59 -33.16 9.78
N GLY A 226 31.81 -31.94 9.29
CA GLY A 226 32.92 -31.62 8.39
C GLY A 226 34.30 -31.86 9.04
N ILE A 227 34.48 -31.46 10.29
CA ILE A 227 35.73 -31.71 11.03
C ILE A 227 35.93 -33.21 11.27
N SER A 228 34.86 -33.96 11.58
CA SER A 228 34.95 -35.41 11.81
C SER A 228 35.34 -36.21 10.57
N MET A 229 35.04 -35.71 9.37
CA MET A 229 35.46 -36.36 8.11
C MET A 229 36.87 -35.94 7.66
N ALA A 230 37.41 -34.85 8.20
CA ALA A 230 38.74 -34.36 7.85
C ALA A 230 39.87 -34.99 8.70
N LEU A 231 39.51 -35.69 9.77
CA LEU A 231 40.40 -36.40 10.71
C LEU A 231 40.41 -37.90 10.39
#